data_AF-A0A270NAD3-F1
#
_entry.id   AF-A0A270NAD3-F1
#
_cell.length_a   1.000
_cell.length_b   1.000
_cell.length_c   1.000
_cell.angle_alpha   90.00
_cell.angle_beta   90.00
_cell.angle_gamma   90.00
#
_symmetry.space_group_name_H-M   'P 1'
#
loop_
_entity.id
_entity.type
_entity.pdbx_description
1 polymer ?
#
loop_
_entity_poly.entity_id
_entity_poly.type
_entity_poly.pdbx_seq_one_letter_code
_entity_poly.pdbx_strand_id
1 'polypeptide(L)'
;MSRAAVLVGLAIVPLMVIAAVAEWTSRVHAGMASLRRSSTLRTLGADEHRALAPLRALAGCDHDDQIKRLRGAFTGGACRNSFPVGDGLLGGVPALVPKQAWPYLAEDNEAEVVLGKRAAVVVCLNGFTIAAARPAAATSRVCGERLETPEEVSMRRGPGLRPSPLVIAALASWAAAGAPGLLAMPLLAIAGLAAWLALPRRNSPATAQRVLQVRGRLRAYQRTAQTSRVWLLGNDRRVQLPAEWEHAAAFSRGRSMVLEVRACDGWVLGAGTAWCLASDRRRYPPTGGSWHLAWLGLLLCVLVFGTGGMPPLRPDPAWAAAYGWGVLAVLASGWHAVQIVVCTVQFLLRRRALDADIAQRPAPWH
;
A
#
# COMPACT_ATOMS: atom_id res chain seq x y z
N MET A 1 -9.02 -24.92 36.53
CA MET A 1 -7.60 -24.70 36.14
C MET A 1 -7.11 -23.42 36.81
N SER A 2 -5.91 -23.40 37.41
CA SER A 2 -5.41 -22.19 38.07
C SER A 2 -5.08 -21.11 37.04
N ARG A 3 -5.28 -19.83 37.39
CA ARG A 3 -4.96 -18.68 36.52
C ARG A 3 -3.49 -18.68 36.08
N ALA A 4 -2.59 -19.23 36.90
CA ALA A 4 -1.18 -19.41 36.59
C ALA A 4 -0.95 -20.41 35.44
N ALA A 5 -1.68 -21.54 35.40
CA ALA A 5 -1.57 -22.52 34.33
C ALA A 5 -2.05 -21.96 32.97
N VAL A 6 -3.08 -21.11 32.99
CA VAL A 6 -3.58 -20.42 31.78
C VAL A 6 -2.56 -19.41 31.27
N LEU A 7 -1.92 -18.64 32.15
CA LEU A 7 -0.88 -17.66 31.79
C LEU A 7 0.39 -18.33 31.24
N VAL A 8 0.81 -19.45 31.81
CA VAL A 8 1.95 -20.24 31.31
C VAL A 8 1.62 -20.84 29.94
N GLY A 9 0.42 -21.40 29.75
CA GLY A 9 -0.05 -21.87 28.44
C GLY A 9 -0.10 -20.74 27.39
N LEU A 10 -0.58 -19.56 27.78
CA LEU A 10 -0.64 -18.38 26.90
C LEU A 10 0.74 -17.82 26.53
N ALA A 11 1.77 -18.05 27.35
CA ALA A 11 3.15 -17.62 27.06
C ALA A 11 3.93 -18.64 26.20
N ILE A 12 3.67 -19.95 26.39
CA ILE A 12 4.37 -21.01 25.64
C ILE A 12 3.91 -21.07 24.18
N VAL A 13 2.60 -20.94 23.92
CA VAL A 13 2.05 -20.98 22.55
C VAL A 13 2.69 -19.95 21.61
N PRO A 14 2.76 -18.64 21.93
CA PRO A 14 3.42 -17.67 21.07
C PRO A 14 4.91 -17.92 20.94
N LEU A 15 5.60 -18.42 21.97
CA LEU A 15 7.01 -18.78 21.88
C LEU A 15 7.23 -19.94 20.89
N MET A 16 6.38 -20.97 20.93
CA MET A 16 6.41 -22.07 19.97
C MET A 16 6.12 -21.60 18.55
N VAL A 17 5.14 -20.71 18.38
CA VAL A 17 4.82 -20.12 17.07
C VAL A 17 5.99 -19.29 16.54
N ILE A 18 6.62 -18.44 17.39
CA ILE A 18 7.79 -17.65 17.02
C ILE A 18 8.95 -18.56 16.64
N ALA A 19 9.23 -19.61 17.43
CA ALA A 19 10.29 -20.58 17.14
C ALA A 19 10.04 -21.31 15.82
N ALA A 20 8.82 -21.80 15.58
CA ALA A 20 8.44 -22.45 14.33
C ALA A 20 8.56 -21.51 13.12
N VAL A 21 8.14 -20.26 13.25
CA VAL A 21 8.29 -19.24 12.19
C VAL A 21 9.76 -18.89 11.95
N ALA A 22 10.56 -18.75 13.01
CA ALA A 22 11.99 -18.48 12.91
C ALA A 22 12.74 -19.63 12.22
N GLU A 23 12.40 -20.87 12.58
CA GLU A 23 12.99 -22.05 11.95
C GLU A 23 12.58 -22.18 10.48
N TRP A 24 11.29 -21.98 10.17
CA TRP A 24 10.80 -21.98 8.80
C TRP A 24 11.47 -20.90 7.95
N THR A 25 11.56 -19.66 8.46
CA THR A 25 12.25 -18.58 7.75
C THR A 25 13.72 -18.89 7.55
N SER A 26 14.42 -19.45 8.54
CA SER A 26 15.82 -19.87 8.41
C SER A 26 16.01 -20.89 7.27
N ARG A 27 15.17 -21.94 7.24
CA ARG A 27 15.18 -22.95 6.17
C ARG A 27 14.94 -22.35 4.78
N VAL A 28 13.98 -21.43 4.67
CA VAL A 28 13.71 -20.70 3.42
C VAL A 28 14.90 -19.86 2.96
N HIS A 29 15.54 -19.12 3.87
CA HIS A 29 16.72 -18.31 3.53
C HIS A 29 17.89 -19.19 3.10
N ALA A 30 18.12 -20.31 3.79
CA ALA A 30 19.16 -21.28 3.45
C ALA A 30 18.92 -21.90 2.06
N GLY A 31 17.67 -22.29 1.75
CA GLY A 31 17.28 -22.81 0.44
C GLY A 31 17.50 -21.80 -0.69
N MET A 32 17.05 -20.56 -0.51
CA MET A 32 17.29 -19.47 -1.48
C MET A 32 18.78 -19.15 -1.64
N ALA A 33 19.57 -19.16 -0.56
CA ALA A 33 21.01 -18.93 -0.62
C ALA A 33 21.76 -20.08 -1.31
N SER A 34 21.32 -21.32 -1.11
CA SER A 34 21.83 -22.49 -1.82
C SER A 34 21.57 -22.36 -3.32
N LEU A 35 20.32 -22.05 -3.70
CA LEU A 35 19.95 -21.88 -5.11
C LEU A 35 20.67 -20.70 -5.77
N ARG A 36 20.92 -19.59 -5.05
CA ARG A 36 21.75 -18.49 -5.58
C ARG A 36 23.16 -18.92 -5.94
N ARG A 37 23.75 -19.82 -5.15
CA ARG A 37 25.11 -20.34 -5.34
C ARG A 37 25.18 -21.48 -6.36
N SER A 38 24.05 -22.08 -6.73
CA SER A 38 24.03 -23.16 -7.72
C SER A 38 24.49 -22.66 -9.08
N SER A 39 25.04 -23.57 -9.89
CA SER A 39 25.46 -23.26 -11.25
C SER A 39 24.29 -22.74 -12.09
N THR A 40 24.60 -21.79 -12.96
CA THR A 40 23.66 -21.27 -13.95
C THR A 40 23.63 -22.26 -15.11
N LEU A 41 22.44 -22.76 -15.44
CA LEU A 41 22.23 -23.73 -16.50
C LEU A 41 22.36 -23.05 -17.87
N ARG A 42 21.66 -21.93 -18.04
CA ARG A 42 21.63 -21.12 -19.26
C ARG A 42 21.05 -19.73 -18.96
N THR A 43 21.08 -18.84 -19.94
CA THR A 43 20.38 -17.56 -19.88
C THR A 43 18.96 -17.66 -20.44
N LEU A 44 18.10 -16.76 -19.97
CA LEU A 44 16.70 -16.66 -20.37
C LEU A 44 16.57 -16.23 -21.85
N GLY A 45 15.81 -16.99 -22.63
CA GLY A 45 15.56 -16.66 -24.04
C GLY A 45 14.57 -15.49 -24.20
N ALA A 46 14.55 -14.86 -25.38
CA ALA A 46 13.66 -13.73 -25.66
C ALA A 46 12.17 -14.08 -25.52
N ASP A 47 11.78 -15.29 -25.94
CA ASP A 47 10.38 -15.74 -25.86
C ASP A 47 9.96 -16.06 -24.42
N GLU A 48 10.85 -16.65 -23.63
CA GLU A 48 10.63 -16.87 -22.19
C GLU A 48 10.56 -15.56 -21.43
N HIS A 49 11.41 -14.59 -21.80
CA HIS A 49 11.37 -13.25 -21.25
C HIS A 49 10.00 -12.60 -21.52
N ARG A 50 9.49 -12.66 -22.75
CA ARG A 50 8.14 -12.16 -23.08
C ARG A 50 7.05 -12.90 -22.31
N ALA A 51 7.15 -14.22 -22.19
CA ALA A 51 6.16 -15.06 -21.51
C ALA A 51 6.13 -14.82 -19.98
N LEU A 52 7.24 -14.39 -19.38
CA LEU A 52 7.33 -14.04 -17.95
C LEU A 52 6.86 -12.61 -17.64
N ALA A 53 6.75 -11.72 -18.63
CA ALA A 53 6.35 -10.32 -18.40
C ALA A 53 5.02 -10.19 -17.62
N PRO A 54 3.97 -11.00 -17.92
CA PRO A 54 2.76 -11.03 -17.10
C PRO A 54 2.97 -11.40 -15.64
N LEU A 55 3.80 -12.40 -15.38
CA LEU A 55 4.06 -12.89 -14.03
C LEU A 55 4.83 -11.84 -13.23
N ARG A 56 5.81 -11.17 -13.85
CA ARG A 56 6.52 -10.03 -13.26
C ARG A 56 5.58 -8.89 -12.90
N ALA A 57 4.71 -8.51 -13.83
CA ALA A 57 3.72 -7.46 -13.59
C ALA A 57 2.77 -7.81 -12.43
N LEU A 58 2.33 -9.06 -12.33
CA LEU A 58 1.42 -9.53 -11.28
C LEU A 58 2.07 -9.65 -9.91
N ALA A 59 3.20 -10.35 -9.86
CA ALA A 59 3.87 -10.68 -8.62
C ALA A 59 4.74 -9.52 -8.11
N GLY A 60 4.99 -8.50 -8.93
CA GLY A 60 5.92 -7.40 -8.63
C GLY A 60 7.33 -7.92 -8.35
N CYS A 61 7.69 -9.04 -8.98
CA CYS A 61 8.96 -9.72 -8.77
C CYS A 61 9.91 -9.34 -9.90
N ASP A 62 10.94 -8.58 -9.58
CA ASP A 62 12.11 -8.48 -10.43
C ASP A 62 12.95 -9.75 -10.22
N HIS A 63 13.31 -10.40 -11.33
CA HIS A 63 14.14 -11.60 -11.36
C HIS A 63 15.35 -11.37 -12.26
N ASP A 64 16.38 -12.18 -12.08
CA ASP A 64 17.52 -12.23 -12.99
C ASP A 64 17.19 -12.94 -14.31
N ASP A 65 18.13 -12.89 -15.25
CA ASP A 65 18.03 -13.62 -16.53
C ASP A 65 18.77 -14.97 -16.48
N GLN A 66 19.23 -15.40 -15.29
CA GLN A 66 19.97 -16.65 -15.11
C GLN A 66 19.03 -17.79 -14.73
N ILE A 67 18.93 -18.78 -15.61
CA ILE A 67 18.14 -19.98 -15.35
C ILE A 67 18.97 -20.95 -14.52
N LYS A 68 18.38 -21.43 -13.44
CA LYS A 68 18.95 -22.40 -12.51
C LYS A 68 18.02 -23.60 -12.37
N ARG A 69 18.60 -24.75 -12.03
CA ARG A 69 17.85 -25.99 -11.81
C ARG A 69 17.40 -26.08 -10.36
N LEU A 70 16.13 -26.42 -10.16
CA LEU A 70 15.54 -26.66 -8.85
C LEU A 70 14.77 -27.98 -8.90
N ARG A 71 15.05 -28.88 -7.95
CA ARG A 71 14.39 -30.18 -7.87
C ARG A 71 13.71 -30.38 -6.52
N GLY A 72 12.57 -31.08 -6.52
CA GLY A 72 11.94 -31.60 -5.32
C GLY A 72 10.41 -31.51 -5.34
N ALA A 73 9.81 -31.93 -4.22
CA ALA A 73 8.36 -31.90 -4.05
C ALA A 73 7.82 -30.46 -3.96
N PHE A 74 6.63 -30.25 -4.52
CA PHE A 74 5.88 -29.00 -4.36
C PHE A 74 4.92 -29.11 -3.17
N THR A 75 5.05 -28.21 -2.20
CA THR A 75 4.28 -28.22 -0.94
C THR A 75 3.74 -26.84 -0.59
N GLY A 76 2.64 -26.79 0.19
CA GLY A 76 2.14 -25.53 0.75
C GLY A 76 1.52 -24.56 -0.26
N GLY A 77 1.03 -25.06 -1.40
CA GLY A 77 0.44 -24.25 -2.46
C GLY A 77 -0.96 -23.74 -2.16
N ALA A 78 -1.16 -22.42 -2.07
CA ALA A 78 -2.50 -21.83 -2.01
C ALA A 78 -3.00 -21.50 -3.43
N CYS A 79 -3.90 -22.32 -3.97
CA CYS A 79 -4.62 -21.96 -5.20
C CYS A 79 -5.95 -21.31 -4.83
N ARG A 80 -6.14 -20.03 -5.19
CA ARG A 80 -7.49 -19.52 -5.45
C ARG A 80 -7.69 -19.45 -6.95
N ASN A 81 -8.85 -19.92 -7.41
CA ASN A 81 -9.17 -20.11 -8.83
C ASN A 81 -8.91 -18.89 -9.72
N SER A 82 -8.95 -17.68 -9.16
CA SER A 82 -8.77 -16.42 -9.87
C SER A 82 -7.32 -15.98 -10.08
N PHE A 83 -6.34 -16.41 -9.27
CA PHE A 83 -4.96 -15.94 -9.39
C PHE A 83 -4.16 -16.83 -10.36
N PRO A 84 -3.46 -16.28 -11.36
CA PRO A 84 -2.85 -17.07 -12.44
C PRO A 84 -1.47 -17.66 -12.08
N VAL A 85 -1.04 -17.48 -10.83
CA VAL A 85 0.24 -17.95 -10.30
C VAL A 85 0.00 -18.59 -8.92
N GLY A 86 0.50 -19.79 -8.72
CA GLY A 86 0.58 -20.41 -7.41
C GLY A 86 1.82 -19.99 -6.67
N ASP A 87 1.70 -19.69 -5.39
CA ASP A 87 2.84 -19.65 -4.47
C ASP A 87 2.92 -20.93 -3.66
N GLY A 88 4.12 -21.48 -3.48
CA GLY A 88 4.37 -22.64 -2.64
C GLY A 88 5.86 -22.85 -2.41
N LEU A 89 6.23 -23.99 -1.85
CA LEU A 89 7.62 -24.42 -1.67
C LEU A 89 7.92 -25.54 -2.65
N LEU A 90 8.87 -25.32 -3.56
CA LEU A 90 9.41 -26.35 -4.45
C LEU A 90 10.78 -26.78 -3.93
N GLY A 91 10.90 -28.04 -3.50
CA GLY A 91 12.13 -28.53 -2.85
C GLY A 91 12.50 -27.74 -1.59
N GLY A 92 11.50 -27.22 -0.86
CA GLY A 92 11.70 -26.35 0.30
C GLY A 92 12.07 -24.90 -0.01
N VAL A 93 12.14 -24.52 -1.29
CA VAL A 93 12.42 -23.15 -1.74
C VAL A 93 11.12 -22.45 -2.16
N PRO A 94 10.84 -21.21 -1.71
CA PRO A 94 9.68 -20.46 -2.17
C PRO A 94 9.70 -20.29 -3.69
N ALA A 95 8.67 -20.79 -4.35
CA ALA A 95 8.54 -20.82 -5.80
C ALA A 95 7.17 -20.25 -6.23
N LEU A 96 7.20 -19.46 -7.30
CA LEU A 96 6.04 -18.99 -8.03
C LEU A 96 5.84 -19.86 -9.26
N VAL A 97 4.76 -20.63 -9.26
CA VAL A 97 4.43 -21.62 -10.30
C VAL A 97 3.27 -21.09 -11.15
N PRO A 98 3.45 -20.85 -12.46
CA PRO A 98 2.36 -20.49 -13.36
C PRO A 98 1.23 -21.52 -13.28
N LYS A 99 -0.03 -21.08 -13.24
CA LYS A 99 -1.19 -21.99 -13.12
C LYS A 99 -1.23 -23.04 -14.24
N GLN A 100 -0.75 -22.70 -15.43
CA GLN A 100 -0.66 -23.61 -16.57
C GLN A 100 0.33 -24.76 -16.37
N ALA A 101 1.31 -24.61 -15.47
CA ALA A 101 2.28 -25.64 -15.14
C ALA A 101 1.72 -26.67 -14.12
N TRP A 102 0.60 -26.37 -13.47
CA TRP A 102 0.06 -27.21 -12.40
C TRP A 102 -0.27 -28.66 -12.81
N PRO A 103 -0.84 -28.92 -14.01
CA PRO A 103 -1.06 -30.30 -14.47
C PRO A 103 0.23 -31.12 -14.64
N TYR A 104 1.39 -30.46 -14.67
CA TYR A 104 2.70 -31.09 -14.83
C TYR A 104 3.39 -31.32 -13.49
N LEU A 105 2.77 -30.97 -12.35
CA LEU A 105 3.31 -31.24 -11.03
C LEU A 105 3.28 -32.75 -10.73
N ALA A 106 4.40 -33.25 -10.22
CA ALA A 106 4.59 -34.62 -9.76
C ALA A 106 5.08 -34.63 -8.30
N GLU A 107 5.25 -35.81 -7.70
CA GLU A 107 5.81 -35.96 -6.36
C GLU A 107 7.28 -35.46 -6.29
N ASP A 108 8.05 -35.71 -7.36
CA ASP A 108 9.39 -35.17 -7.55
C ASP A 108 9.43 -34.38 -8.85
N ASN A 109 9.72 -33.08 -8.74
CA ASN A 109 9.67 -32.16 -9.87
C ASN A 109 11.07 -31.70 -10.22
N GLU A 110 11.39 -31.67 -11.51
CA GLU A 110 12.53 -30.95 -12.05
C GLU A 110 12.04 -29.65 -12.70
N ALA A 111 12.48 -28.52 -12.14
CA ALA A 111 12.13 -27.20 -12.61
C ALA A 111 13.36 -26.39 -13.05
N GLU A 112 13.17 -25.60 -14.10
CA GLU A 112 14.05 -24.51 -14.47
C GLU A 112 13.45 -23.21 -13.93
N VAL A 113 14.22 -22.48 -13.14
CA VAL A 113 13.75 -21.30 -12.43
C VAL A 113 14.68 -20.11 -12.61
N VAL A 114 14.11 -18.91 -12.65
CA VAL A 114 14.84 -17.65 -12.50
C VAL A 114 14.69 -17.12 -11.08
N LEU A 115 15.69 -16.41 -10.57
CA LEU A 115 15.71 -15.99 -9.18
C LEU A 115 15.17 -14.58 -9.02
N GLY A 116 14.07 -14.47 -8.28
CA GLY A 116 13.62 -13.20 -7.72
C GLY A 116 14.28 -12.90 -6.38
N LYS A 117 14.01 -11.70 -5.85
CA LYS A 117 14.53 -11.26 -4.54
C LYS A 117 14.10 -12.17 -3.38
N ARG A 118 12.86 -12.69 -3.41
CA ARG A 118 12.23 -13.43 -2.30
C ARG A 118 11.67 -14.80 -2.68
N ALA A 119 11.64 -15.15 -3.96
CA ALA A 119 11.13 -16.42 -4.47
C ALA A 119 11.77 -16.73 -5.82
N ALA A 120 11.85 -18.02 -6.16
CA ALA A 120 12.17 -18.49 -7.50
C ALA A 120 10.91 -18.44 -8.37
N VAL A 121 11.06 -18.16 -9.67
CA VAL A 121 9.96 -18.16 -10.63
C VAL A 121 10.16 -19.30 -11.60
N VAL A 122 9.16 -20.17 -11.73
CA VAL A 122 9.23 -21.34 -12.60
C VAL A 122 9.07 -20.95 -14.07
N VAL A 123 10.07 -21.29 -14.88
CA VAL A 123 10.11 -21.12 -16.34
C VAL A 123 9.71 -22.42 -17.03
N CYS A 124 10.30 -23.53 -16.58
CA CYS A 124 9.97 -24.88 -17.06
C CYS A 124 9.74 -25.83 -15.88
N LEU A 125 8.87 -26.83 -16.05
CA LEU A 125 8.53 -27.81 -15.01
C LEU A 125 8.18 -29.16 -15.63
N ASN A 126 9.00 -30.19 -15.41
CA ASN A 126 8.84 -31.60 -15.86
C ASN A 126 8.61 -31.84 -17.38
N GLY A 127 8.29 -30.81 -18.16
CA GLY A 127 7.83 -30.89 -19.55
C GLY A 127 7.00 -29.68 -19.97
N PHE A 128 6.47 -28.91 -19.01
CA PHE A 128 5.90 -27.58 -19.24
C PHE A 128 7.00 -26.56 -19.54
N THR A 129 6.76 -25.69 -20.52
CA THR A 129 7.57 -24.49 -20.77
C THR A 129 6.67 -23.26 -20.84
N ILE A 130 7.05 -22.18 -20.15
CA ILE A 130 6.24 -20.96 -20.11
C ILE A 130 6.15 -20.28 -21.48
N ALA A 131 7.17 -20.42 -22.33
CA ALA A 131 7.16 -19.88 -23.70
C ALA A 131 6.13 -20.57 -24.60
N ALA A 132 5.89 -21.87 -24.42
CA ALA A 132 4.87 -22.62 -25.15
C ALA A 132 3.45 -22.39 -24.59
N ALA A 133 3.34 -21.86 -23.37
CA ALA A 133 2.05 -21.58 -22.76
C ALA A 133 1.36 -20.41 -23.49
N ARG A 134 0.23 -20.69 -24.13
CA ARG A 134 -0.56 -19.68 -24.83
C ARG A 134 -0.95 -18.55 -23.85
N PRO A 135 -0.66 -17.26 -24.16
CA PRO A 135 -1.04 -16.18 -23.26
C PRO A 135 -2.57 -16.17 -23.09
N ALA A 136 -3.05 -16.22 -21.85
CA ALA A 136 -4.48 -16.35 -21.52
C ALA A 136 -5.32 -15.08 -21.84
N ALA A 137 -4.69 -14.03 -22.41
CA ALA A 137 -5.30 -12.78 -22.85
C ALA A 137 -4.33 -12.02 -23.77
N ALA A 138 -4.86 -11.14 -24.62
CA ALA A 138 -4.07 -10.23 -25.43
C ALA A 138 -3.26 -9.25 -24.54
N THR A 139 -2.04 -8.92 -24.98
CA THR A 139 -1.18 -7.91 -24.37
C THR A 139 -1.85 -6.53 -24.41
N SER A 140 -1.49 -5.68 -23.46
CA SER A 140 -1.85 -4.28 -23.48
C SER A 140 -1.19 -3.59 -24.68
N ARG A 141 -1.88 -2.62 -25.28
CA ARG A 141 -1.37 -1.80 -26.38
C ARG A 141 -1.33 -0.35 -25.95
N VAL A 142 -0.18 0.30 -26.11
CA VAL A 142 -0.09 1.76 -25.95
C VAL A 142 -0.70 2.40 -27.20
N CYS A 143 -1.74 3.20 -27.00
CA CYS A 143 -2.48 3.90 -28.05
C CYS A 143 -2.02 5.34 -28.20
N GLY A 144 -1.46 5.94 -27.16
CA GLY A 144 -1.02 7.31 -27.15
C GLY A 144 -0.30 7.67 -25.87
N GLU A 145 0.16 8.91 -25.81
CA GLU A 145 0.89 9.45 -24.68
C GLU A 145 0.54 10.93 -24.49
N ARG A 146 0.44 11.35 -23.23
CA ARG A 146 0.37 12.75 -22.83
C ARG A 146 1.24 13.00 -21.60
N LEU A 147 1.45 14.26 -21.26
CA LEU A 147 2.01 14.63 -19.96
C LEU A 147 0.90 14.82 -18.93
N GLU A 148 1.27 14.68 -17.65
CA GLU A 148 0.40 15.05 -16.54
C GLU A 148 -0.04 16.52 -16.64
N THR A 149 -1.30 16.78 -16.31
CA THR A 149 -1.79 18.15 -16.17
C THR A 149 -1.30 18.79 -14.87
N PRO A 150 -1.26 20.13 -14.76
CA PRO A 150 -0.88 20.82 -13.52
C PRO A 150 -1.71 20.37 -12.31
N GLU A 151 -3.00 20.07 -12.51
CA GLU A 151 -3.89 19.55 -11.47
C GLU A 151 -3.44 18.16 -11.00
N GLU A 152 -3.09 17.26 -11.92
CA GLU A 152 -2.57 15.92 -11.60
C GLU A 152 -1.27 15.97 -10.81
N VAL A 153 -0.37 16.87 -11.20
CA VAL A 153 0.88 17.14 -10.46
C VAL A 153 0.56 17.66 -9.05
N SER A 154 -0.37 18.62 -8.92
CA SER A 154 -0.76 19.17 -7.62
C SER A 154 -1.36 18.11 -6.70
N MET A 155 -2.20 17.21 -7.23
CA MET A 155 -2.77 16.10 -6.48
C MET A 155 -1.72 15.11 -6.01
N ARG A 156 -0.71 14.83 -6.84
CA ARG A 156 0.40 13.91 -6.50
C ARG A 156 1.33 14.48 -5.43
N ARG A 157 1.52 15.81 -5.38
CA ARG A 157 2.33 16.46 -4.34
C ARG A 157 1.62 16.54 -2.99
N GLY A 158 0.30 16.38 -2.98
CA GLY A 158 -0.51 16.44 -1.78
C GLY A 158 -0.66 17.86 -1.24
N PRO A 159 -1.35 18.01 -0.10
CA PRO A 159 -1.62 19.32 0.50
C PRO A 159 -0.33 20.04 0.90
N GLY A 160 -0.37 21.38 0.85
CA GLY A 160 0.71 22.24 1.32
C GLY A 160 0.85 22.26 2.84
N LEU A 161 1.42 23.36 3.35
CA LEU A 161 1.58 23.60 4.78
C LEU A 161 0.26 23.44 5.53
N ARG A 162 0.28 22.77 6.68
CA ARG A 162 -0.90 22.60 7.53
C ARG A 162 -0.79 23.52 8.74
N PRO A 163 -1.76 24.41 8.99
CA PRO A 163 -1.65 25.39 10.07
C PRO A 163 -1.88 24.77 11.46
N SER A 164 -2.80 23.81 11.60
CA SER A 164 -3.13 23.19 12.90
C SER A 164 -1.91 22.65 13.67
N PRO A 165 -0.99 21.87 13.08
CA PRO A 165 0.19 21.43 13.80
C PRO A 165 1.14 22.57 14.24
N LEU A 166 1.16 23.73 13.55
CA LEU A 166 1.94 24.89 14.01
C LEU A 166 1.34 25.49 15.29
N VAL A 167 0.01 25.56 15.37
CA VAL A 167 -0.69 25.99 16.59
C VAL A 167 -0.40 25.02 17.73
N ILE A 168 -0.46 23.72 17.48
CA ILE A 168 -0.13 22.69 18.49
C ILE A 168 1.33 22.82 18.95
N ALA A 169 2.27 23.03 18.02
CA ALA A 169 3.67 23.23 18.37
C ALA A 169 3.88 24.47 19.25
N ALA A 170 3.21 25.58 18.94
CA ALA A 170 3.27 26.79 19.76
C ALA A 170 2.70 26.57 21.17
N LEU A 171 1.54 25.90 21.27
CA LEU A 171 0.92 25.57 22.57
C LEU A 171 1.78 24.62 23.39
N ALA A 172 2.37 23.60 22.77
CA ALA A 172 3.26 22.65 23.43
C ALA A 172 4.54 23.33 23.94
N SER A 173 5.14 24.23 23.15
CA SER A 173 6.29 25.03 23.57
C SER A 173 5.96 25.99 24.72
N TRP A 174 4.79 26.63 24.69
CA TRP A 174 4.33 27.49 25.78
C TRP A 174 4.10 26.68 27.07
N ALA A 175 3.46 25.51 26.98
CA ALA A 175 3.30 24.61 28.11
C ALA A 175 4.66 24.14 28.67
N ALA A 176 5.63 23.82 27.79
CA ALA A 176 6.96 23.39 28.20
C ALA A 176 7.73 24.46 28.98
N ALA A 177 7.55 25.75 28.62
CA ALA A 177 8.21 26.86 29.31
C ALA A 177 7.80 26.99 30.80
N GLY A 178 6.60 26.51 31.16
CA GLY A 178 6.10 26.49 32.53
C GLY A 178 6.34 25.17 33.28
N ALA A 179 6.89 24.14 32.63
CA ALA A 179 7.00 22.80 33.20
C ALA A 179 8.41 22.51 33.77
N PRO A 180 8.53 21.86 34.93
CA PRO A 180 9.83 21.52 35.51
C PRO A 180 10.48 20.31 34.81
N GLY A 181 11.76 20.45 34.45
CA GLY A 181 12.68 19.36 34.14
C GLY A 181 12.13 18.26 33.21
N LEU A 182 12.04 17.03 33.73
CA LEU A 182 11.64 15.82 32.98
C LEU A 182 10.24 15.89 32.34
N LEU A 183 9.34 16.74 32.84
CA LEU A 183 7.99 16.91 32.30
C LEU A 183 7.95 17.86 31.08
N ALA A 184 8.98 18.71 30.89
CA ALA A 184 9.11 19.52 29.69
C ALA A 184 9.53 18.69 28.45
N MET A 185 10.25 17.57 28.66
CA MET A 185 10.73 16.70 27.57
C MET A 185 9.63 16.15 26.65
N PRO A 186 8.53 15.53 27.16
CA PRO A 186 7.45 15.09 26.28
C PRO A 186 6.76 16.24 25.55
N LEU A 187 6.64 17.42 26.18
CA LEU A 187 6.04 18.61 25.55
C LEU A 187 6.91 19.14 24.39
N LEU A 188 8.23 19.19 24.57
CA LEU A 188 9.18 19.56 23.51
C LEU A 188 9.19 18.52 22.38
N ALA A 189 9.09 17.22 22.71
CA ALA A 189 8.97 16.16 21.70
C ALA A 189 7.68 16.30 20.88
N ILE A 190 6.55 16.61 21.54
CA ILE A 190 5.27 16.89 20.87
C ILE A 190 5.40 18.14 19.99
N ALA A 191 6.05 19.21 20.46
CA ALA A 191 6.27 20.43 19.70
C ALA A 191 7.10 20.15 18.42
N GLY A 192 8.20 19.41 18.55
CA GLY A 192 9.04 19.00 17.43
C GLY A 192 8.29 18.11 16.43
N LEU A 193 7.53 17.12 16.91
CA LEU A 193 6.71 16.24 16.08
C LEU A 193 5.64 17.04 15.31
N ALA A 194 4.95 17.95 15.98
CA ALA A 194 3.92 18.79 15.37
C ALA A 194 4.54 19.71 14.31
N ALA A 195 5.63 20.42 14.61
CA ALA A 195 6.35 21.24 13.62
C ALA A 195 6.80 20.41 12.41
N TRP A 196 7.32 19.19 12.63
CA TRP A 196 7.70 18.27 11.56
C TRP A 196 6.51 17.78 10.72
N LEU A 197 5.34 17.63 11.32
CA LEU A 197 4.09 17.28 10.62
C LEU A 197 3.45 18.48 9.89
N ALA A 198 3.78 19.71 10.26
CA ALA A 198 3.35 20.93 9.57
C ALA A 198 4.04 21.13 8.22
N LEU A 199 5.30 20.67 8.13
CA LEU A 199 6.11 20.78 6.93
C LEU A 199 5.56 19.89 5.80
N PRO A 200 5.39 20.44 4.59
CA PRO A 200 4.84 19.68 3.47
C PRO A 200 5.83 18.61 3.04
N ARG A 201 5.47 17.34 3.25
CA ARG A 201 6.25 16.19 2.75
C ARG A 201 6.00 15.98 1.26
N ARG A 202 6.60 16.84 0.46
CA ARG A 202 6.54 16.77 -1.00
C ARG A 202 7.52 15.71 -1.51
N ASN A 203 7.26 14.45 -1.19
CA ASN A 203 8.12 13.33 -1.59
C ASN A 203 8.01 13.01 -3.09
N SER A 204 7.01 13.60 -3.77
CA SER A 204 6.79 13.41 -5.21
C SER A 204 7.42 14.53 -6.04
N PRO A 205 8.07 14.20 -7.17
CA PRO A 205 8.62 15.18 -8.11
C PRO A 205 7.60 16.23 -8.53
N ALA A 206 8.03 17.50 -8.62
CA ALA A 206 7.20 18.59 -9.14
C ALA A 206 7.09 18.57 -10.68
N THR A 207 7.93 17.80 -11.35
CA THR A 207 7.95 17.66 -12.80
C THR A 207 6.76 16.82 -13.26
N ALA A 208 6.10 17.26 -14.34
CA ALA A 208 5.05 16.51 -15.00
C ALA A 208 5.61 15.17 -15.50
N GLN A 209 4.90 14.08 -15.21
CA GLN A 209 5.30 12.74 -15.62
C GLN A 209 4.55 12.30 -16.88
N ARG A 210 5.08 11.26 -17.54
CA ARG A 210 4.46 10.67 -18.74
C ARG A 210 3.24 9.86 -18.34
N VAL A 211 2.14 10.07 -19.05
CA VAL A 211 0.87 9.35 -18.91
C VAL A 211 0.60 8.63 -20.23
N LEU A 212 0.55 7.31 -20.16
CA LEU A 212 0.34 6.43 -21.30
C LEU A 212 -1.15 6.12 -21.42
N GLN A 213 -1.70 6.31 -22.62
CA GLN A 213 -3.03 5.80 -22.95
C GLN A 213 -2.86 4.35 -23.36
N VAL A 214 -3.32 3.42 -22.52
CA VAL A 214 -3.13 2.00 -22.70
C VAL A 214 -4.48 1.33 -22.88
N ARG A 215 -4.63 0.55 -23.95
CA ARG A 215 -5.80 -0.29 -24.21
C ARG A 215 -5.51 -1.73 -23.80
N GLY A 216 -6.43 -2.32 -23.06
CA GLY A 216 -6.34 -3.74 -22.73
C GLY A 216 -7.54 -4.23 -21.94
N ARG A 217 -7.59 -5.55 -21.71
CA ARG A 217 -8.63 -6.17 -20.89
C ARG A 217 -8.27 -6.01 -19.41
N LEU A 218 -9.06 -5.26 -18.65
CA LEU A 218 -8.81 -5.10 -17.21
C LEU A 218 -9.20 -6.38 -16.46
N ARG A 219 -8.33 -6.85 -15.57
CA ARG A 219 -8.57 -8.01 -14.72
C ARG A 219 -8.13 -7.70 -13.29
N ALA A 220 -9.01 -8.02 -12.35
CA ALA A 220 -8.72 -7.99 -10.93
C ALA A 220 -8.20 -9.36 -10.49
N TYR A 221 -7.10 -9.35 -9.76
CA TYR A 221 -6.50 -10.53 -9.15
C TYR A 221 -6.38 -10.30 -7.66
N GLN A 222 -6.77 -11.30 -6.87
CA GLN A 222 -6.65 -11.27 -5.43
C GLN A 222 -6.14 -12.64 -4.97
N ARG A 223 -5.03 -12.66 -4.22
CA ARG A 223 -4.34 -13.89 -3.81
C ARG A 223 -5.07 -14.58 -2.66
N THR A 224 -5.39 -13.83 -1.61
CA THR A 224 -6.21 -14.25 -0.46
C THR A 224 -7.25 -13.17 -0.14
N ALA A 225 -8.30 -13.51 0.62
CA ALA A 225 -9.31 -12.55 1.05
C ALA A 225 -8.73 -11.36 1.85
N GLN A 226 -7.55 -11.55 2.46
CA GLN A 226 -6.85 -10.55 3.26
C GLN A 226 -5.81 -9.74 2.46
N THR A 227 -5.41 -10.21 1.27
CA THR A 227 -4.47 -9.47 0.40
C THR A 227 -5.19 -8.41 -0.40
N SER A 228 -4.49 -7.30 -0.65
CA SER A 228 -4.96 -6.24 -1.55
C SER A 228 -5.13 -6.76 -2.98
N ARG A 229 -6.13 -6.21 -3.67
CA ARG A 229 -6.41 -6.53 -5.06
C ARG A 229 -5.33 -5.93 -5.95
N VAL A 230 -4.82 -6.73 -6.88
CA VAL A 230 -3.88 -6.32 -7.93
C VAL A 230 -4.63 -6.26 -9.24
N TRP A 231 -4.54 -5.14 -9.94
CA TRP A 231 -5.18 -4.94 -11.23
C TRP A 231 -4.15 -5.06 -12.35
N LEU A 232 -4.48 -5.86 -13.37
CA LEU A 232 -3.74 -5.86 -14.63
C LEU A 232 -4.60 -5.35 -15.76
N LEU A 233 -3.98 -4.57 -16.64
CA LEU A 233 -4.52 -4.24 -17.94
C LEU A 233 -3.85 -5.11 -19.00
N GLY A 234 -4.64 -5.92 -19.72
CA GLY A 234 -4.12 -6.98 -20.56
C GLY A 234 -3.56 -8.11 -19.70
N ASN A 235 -2.32 -8.52 -19.97
CA ASN A 235 -1.60 -9.49 -19.15
C ASN A 235 -0.28 -8.94 -18.60
N ASP A 236 0.25 -7.86 -19.14
CA ASP A 236 1.64 -7.42 -19.04
C ASP A 236 1.83 -6.14 -18.23
N ARG A 237 0.74 -5.45 -17.86
CA ARG A 237 0.83 -4.14 -17.21
C ARG A 237 0.01 -4.08 -15.94
N ARG A 238 0.70 -3.91 -14.81
CA ARG A 238 0.08 -3.64 -13.51
C ARG A 238 -0.42 -2.21 -13.47
N VAL A 239 -1.64 -2.03 -12.99
CA VAL A 239 -2.26 -0.72 -12.80
C VAL A 239 -2.77 -0.58 -11.37
N GLN A 240 -2.80 0.65 -10.88
CA GLN A 240 -3.36 1.01 -9.58
C GLN A 240 -4.62 1.84 -9.82
N LEU A 241 -5.77 1.21 -9.64
CA LEU A 241 -7.05 1.92 -9.69
C LEU A 241 -7.22 2.79 -8.44
N PRO A 242 -7.72 4.02 -8.59
CA PRO A 242 -8.11 4.85 -7.45
C PRO A 242 -9.16 4.13 -6.59
N ALA A 243 -9.07 4.29 -5.27
CA ALA A 243 -10.00 3.67 -4.33
C ALA A 243 -11.46 4.08 -4.60
N GLU A 244 -11.65 5.29 -5.14
CA GLU A 244 -12.93 5.83 -5.58
C GLU A 244 -13.56 5.01 -6.72
N TRP A 245 -12.76 4.37 -7.57
CA TRP A 245 -13.22 3.65 -8.76
C TRP A 245 -13.17 2.13 -8.61
N GLU A 246 -12.44 1.60 -7.63
CA GLU A 246 -12.20 0.16 -7.45
C GLU A 246 -13.48 -0.68 -7.34
N HIS A 247 -14.53 -0.10 -6.78
CA HIS A 247 -15.83 -0.75 -6.55
C HIS A 247 -16.85 -0.46 -7.66
N ALA A 248 -16.53 0.42 -8.62
CA ALA A 248 -17.48 0.77 -9.66
C ALA A 248 -17.69 -0.41 -10.62
N ALA A 249 -18.95 -0.72 -10.90
CA ALA A 249 -19.34 -1.84 -11.75
C ALA A 249 -18.67 -1.78 -13.14
N ALA A 250 -18.36 -0.57 -13.62
CA ALA A 250 -17.69 -0.30 -14.88
C ALA A 250 -16.31 -0.97 -15.01
N PHE A 251 -15.55 -1.13 -13.92
CA PHE A 251 -14.22 -1.75 -13.92
C PHE A 251 -14.24 -3.25 -13.53
N SER A 252 -15.34 -3.73 -12.97
CA SER A 252 -15.47 -5.12 -12.49
C SER A 252 -15.70 -6.15 -13.62
N ARG A 253 -16.36 -5.73 -14.70
CA ARG A 253 -16.66 -6.60 -15.84
C ARG A 253 -15.43 -6.61 -16.72
N GLY A 254 -14.60 -7.65 -16.65
CA GLY A 254 -13.30 -7.73 -17.34
C GLY A 254 -13.39 -7.56 -18.86
N ARG A 255 -13.58 -6.32 -19.30
CA ARG A 255 -13.80 -5.84 -20.67
C ARG A 255 -12.52 -5.13 -21.12
N SER A 256 -12.36 -4.97 -22.42
CA SER A 256 -11.33 -4.11 -22.97
C SER A 256 -11.69 -2.65 -22.69
N MET A 257 -10.74 -1.88 -22.18
CA MET A 257 -10.89 -0.46 -21.89
C MET A 257 -9.59 0.29 -22.16
N VAL A 258 -9.69 1.60 -22.34
CA VAL A 258 -8.54 2.50 -22.48
C VAL A 258 -8.37 3.24 -21.15
N LEU A 259 -7.20 3.05 -20.52
CA LEU A 259 -6.83 3.71 -19.27
C LEU A 259 -5.68 4.67 -19.52
N GLU A 260 -5.75 5.83 -18.87
CA GLU A 260 -4.63 6.76 -18.81
C GLU A 260 -3.79 6.43 -17.58
N VAL A 261 -2.65 5.78 -17.81
CA VAL A 261 -1.80 5.19 -16.77
C VAL A 261 -0.49 5.95 -16.71
N ARG A 262 -0.14 6.45 -15.53
CA ARG A 262 1.17 7.07 -15.32
C ARG A 262 2.30 6.05 -15.46
N ALA A 263 3.29 6.38 -16.27
CA ALA A 263 4.31 5.43 -16.71
C ALA A 263 5.20 4.90 -15.57
N CYS A 264 5.46 5.69 -14.53
CA CYS A 264 6.44 5.36 -13.49
C CYS A 264 5.90 4.45 -12.38
N ASP A 265 4.61 4.54 -12.04
CA ASP A 265 4.02 3.88 -10.87
C ASP A 265 2.76 3.06 -11.21
N GLY A 266 2.25 3.17 -12.43
CA GLY A 266 1.04 2.47 -12.87
C GLY A 266 -0.25 3.08 -12.35
N TRP A 267 -0.23 4.29 -11.75
CA TRP A 267 -1.45 4.94 -11.28
C TRP A 267 -2.38 5.32 -12.43
N VAL A 268 -3.65 4.94 -12.32
CA VAL A 268 -4.69 5.32 -13.29
C VAL A 268 -5.19 6.72 -12.96
N LEU A 269 -5.10 7.63 -13.92
CA LEU A 269 -5.55 9.03 -13.81
C LEU A 269 -6.87 9.27 -14.54
N GLY A 270 -7.16 8.47 -15.56
CA GLY A 270 -8.34 8.59 -16.41
C GLY A 270 -8.74 7.26 -17.04
N ALA A 271 -9.99 7.18 -17.49
CA ALA A 271 -10.51 6.05 -18.26
C ALA A 271 -11.53 6.53 -19.30
N GLY A 272 -11.12 6.67 -20.56
CA GLY A 272 -11.94 7.32 -21.58
C GLY A 272 -12.26 8.79 -21.24
N THR A 273 -13.39 9.29 -21.73
CA THR A 273 -13.77 10.72 -21.61
C THR A 273 -14.56 11.05 -20.35
N ALA A 274 -15.26 10.08 -19.76
CA ALA A 274 -16.15 10.28 -18.62
C ALA A 274 -15.49 10.06 -17.25
N TRP A 275 -14.26 9.52 -17.23
CA TRP A 275 -13.56 9.18 -15.98
C TRP A 275 -12.25 9.93 -15.91
N CYS A 276 -12.18 10.90 -14.99
CA CYS A 276 -10.99 11.72 -14.78
C CYS A 276 -10.83 11.96 -13.28
N LEU A 277 -9.74 11.46 -12.69
CA LEU A 277 -9.49 11.55 -11.26
C LEU A 277 -9.34 13.01 -10.80
N ALA A 278 -8.73 13.85 -11.63
CA ALA A 278 -8.59 15.28 -11.36
C ALA A 278 -9.94 15.99 -11.28
N SER A 279 -10.82 15.71 -12.25
CA SER A 279 -12.20 16.23 -12.26
C SER A 279 -12.98 15.77 -11.04
N ASP A 280 -12.89 14.47 -10.69
CA ASP A 280 -13.58 13.88 -9.55
C ASP A 280 -13.14 14.52 -8.24
N ARG A 281 -11.83 14.70 -8.04
CA ARG A 281 -11.30 15.32 -6.82
C ARG A 281 -11.54 16.82 -6.74
N ARG A 282 -11.71 17.49 -7.88
CA ARG A 282 -12.12 18.89 -7.93
C ARG A 282 -13.60 19.06 -7.57
N ARG A 283 -14.48 18.20 -8.11
CA ARG A 283 -15.92 18.23 -7.84
C ARG A 283 -16.26 17.72 -6.44
N TYR A 284 -15.52 16.71 -5.98
CA TYR A 284 -15.69 16.06 -4.69
C TYR A 284 -14.36 16.06 -3.93
N PRO A 285 -13.96 17.18 -3.30
CA PRO A 285 -12.68 17.29 -2.60
C PRO A 285 -12.62 16.41 -1.33
N PRO A 286 -11.44 15.85 -0.98
CA PRO A 286 -11.28 15.09 0.26
C PRO A 286 -11.41 16.00 1.49
N THR A 287 -12.19 15.56 2.48
CA THR A 287 -12.51 16.36 3.67
C THR A 287 -11.40 16.38 4.74
N GLY A 288 -10.33 15.59 4.58
CA GLY A 288 -9.17 15.62 5.49
C GLY A 288 -9.42 15.16 6.93
N GLY A 289 -10.62 14.64 7.24
CA GLY A 289 -11.10 14.38 8.61
C GLY A 289 -10.18 13.52 9.49
N SER A 290 -9.45 12.57 8.90
CA SER A 290 -8.50 11.72 9.64
C SER A 290 -7.40 12.51 10.35
N TRP A 291 -7.04 13.69 9.82
CA TRP A 291 -6.03 14.55 10.44
C TRP A 291 -6.56 15.27 11.67
N HIS A 292 -7.83 15.64 11.72
CA HIS A 292 -8.41 16.28 12.91
C HIS A 292 -8.41 15.35 14.12
N LEU A 293 -8.56 14.04 13.92
CA LEU A 293 -8.39 13.04 14.98
C LEU A 293 -6.95 13.00 15.51
N ALA A 294 -5.96 13.03 14.62
CA ALA A 294 -4.55 13.08 15.01
C ALA A 294 -4.21 14.37 15.77
N TRP A 295 -4.73 15.52 15.32
CA TRP A 295 -4.57 16.81 16.00
C TRP A 295 -5.22 16.85 17.37
N LEU A 296 -6.43 16.30 17.49
CA LEU A 296 -7.12 16.16 18.78
C LEU A 296 -6.28 15.29 19.73
N GLY A 297 -5.77 14.14 19.27
CA GLY A 297 -4.91 13.28 20.07
C GLY A 297 -3.66 14.01 20.59
N LEU A 298 -2.98 14.78 19.72
CA LEU A 298 -1.81 15.56 20.12
C LEU A 298 -2.16 16.66 21.15
N LEU A 299 -3.28 17.38 20.97
CA LEU A 299 -3.74 18.39 21.92
C LEU A 299 -4.09 17.79 23.28
N LEU A 300 -4.73 16.61 23.31
CA LEU A 300 -5.00 15.89 24.56
C LEU A 300 -3.70 15.50 25.26
N CYS A 301 -2.67 15.08 24.53
CA CYS A 301 -1.35 14.84 25.11
C CYS A 301 -0.75 16.14 25.71
N VAL A 302 -0.85 17.28 25.01
CA VAL A 302 -0.40 18.57 25.55
C VAL A 302 -1.12 18.92 26.86
N LEU A 303 -2.44 18.71 26.92
CA LEU A 303 -3.24 18.94 28.14
C LEU A 303 -2.80 18.02 29.28
N VAL A 304 -2.60 16.71 29.02
CA VAL A 304 -2.19 15.74 30.05
C VAL A 304 -0.79 16.05 30.59
N PHE A 305 0.20 16.24 29.73
CA PHE A 305 1.57 16.50 30.18
C PHE A 305 1.76 17.91 30.74
N GLY A 306 1.04 18.89 30.19
CA GLY A 306 1.11 20.27 30.66
C GLY A 306 0.41 20.48 32.02
N THR A 307 -0.67 19.75 32.31
CA THR A 307 -1.33 19.81 33.64
C THR A 307 -0.59 18.99 34.69
N GLY A 308 0.04 17.87 34.30
CA GLY A 308 0.82 17.02 35.21
C GLY A 308 2.10 17.67 35.76
N GLY A 309 2.59 18.75 35.13
CA GLY A 309 3.76 19.52 35.58
C GLY A 309 3.45 20.77 36.41
N MET A 310 2.18 21.02 36.76
CA MET A 310 1.76 22.26 37.42
C MET A 310 2.01 22.23 38.93
N PRO A 311 2.65 23.26 39.52
CA PRO A 311 2.60 23.50 40.96
C PRO A 311 1.17 23.92 41.41
N PRO A 312 0.80 23.71 42.69
CA PRO A 312 -0.53 24.04 43.20
C PRO A 312 -0.87 25.54 43.03
N LEU A 313 -2.16 25.81 42.75
CA LEU A 313 -2.70 27.11 42.38
C LEU A 313 -2.31 28.21 43.38
N ARG A 314 -1.56 29.23 42.94
CA ARG A 314 -1.35 30.50 43.67
C ARG A 314 -1.97 31.67 42.90
N PRO A 315 -2.72 32.57 43.56
CA PRO A 315 -3.36 33.70 42.91
C PRO A 315 -2.36 34.85 42.72
N ASP A 316 -1.57 34.80 41.65
CA ASP A 316 -0.65 35.88 41.27
C ASP A 316 -0.86 36.18 39.77
N PRO A 317 -0.99 37.44 39.31
CA PRO A 317 -1.23 37.80 37.90
C PRO A 317 -0.25 37.19 36.89
N ALA A 318 0.99 36.88 37.29
CA ALA A 318 1.94 36.16 36.43
C ALA A 318 1.46 34.74 36.05
N TRP A 319 0.52 34.16 36.82
CA TRP A 319 -0.08 32.85 36.56
C TRP A 319 -1.10 32.86 35.43
N ALA A 320 -1.83 33.96 35.22
CA ALA A 320 -2.79 34.05 34.12
C ALA A 320 -2.10 33.89 32.75
N ALA A 321 -0.87 34.41 32.62
CA ALA A 321 -0.01 34.22 31.46
C ALA A 321 0.59 32.80 31.37
N ALA A 322 0.86 32.14 32.49
CA ALA A 322 1.35 30.76 32.51
C ALA A 322 0.26 29.72 32.18
N TYR A 323 -1.02 30.05 32.39
CA TYR A 323 -2.17 29.15 32.19
C TYR A 323 -2.95 29.39 30.89
N GLY A 324 -2.64 30.48 30.16
CA GLY A 324 -3.32 30.84 28.92
C GLY A 324 -3.26 29.76 27.84
N TRP A 325 -2.19 28.96 27.80
CA TRP A 325 -2.05 27.84 26.86
C TRP A 325 -3.13 26.77 27.07
N GLY A 326 -3.56 26.52 28.32
CA GLY A 326 -4.52 25.48 28.65
C GLY A 326 -5.91 25.79 28.12
N VAL A 327 -6.37 27.03 28.30
CA VAL A 327 -7.65 27.51 27.75
C VAL A 327 -7.65 27.42 26.22
N LEU A 328 -6.57 27.87 25.57
CA LEU A 328 -6.43 27.80 24.11
C LEU A 328 -6.36 26.36 23.60
N ALA A 329 -5.69 25.47 24.32
CA ALA A 329 -5.63 24.05 23.98
C ALA A 329 -7.00 23.36 24.10
N VAL A 330 -7.81 23.71 25.11
CA VAL A 330 -9.20 23.23 25.25
C VAL A 330 -10.07 23.74 24.09
N LEU A 331 -9.98 25.05 23.76
CA LEU A 331 -10.72 25.62 22.63
C LEU A 331 -10.31 24.97 21.29
N ALA A 332 -9.01 24.78 21.07
CA ALA A 332 -8.50 24.10 19.87
C ALA A 332 -8.96 22.63 19.81
N SER A 333 -9.03 21.95 20.96
CA SER A 333 -9.55 20.57 21.04
C SER A 333 -11.04 20.52 20.70
N GLY A 334 -11.85 21.45 21.26
CA GLY A 334 -13.27 21.58 20.93
C GLY A 334 -13.51 21.87 19.46
N TRP A 335 -12.72 22.78 18.87
CA TRP A 335 -12.74 23.03 17.43
C TRP A 335 -12.44 21.77 16.61
N HIS A 336 -11.39 21.02 16.94
CA HIS A 336 -11.06 19.79 16.23
C HIS A 336 -12.11 18.70 16.41
N ALA A 337 -12.74 18.58 17.58
CA ALA A 337 -13.85 17.67 17.81
C ALA A 337 -15.06 18.00 16.91
N VAL A 338 -15.44 19.29 16.83
CA VAL A 338 -16.49 19.75 15.91
C VAL A 338 -16.12 19.47 14.45
N GLN A 339 -14.88 19.76 14.05
CA GLN A 339 -14.40 19.50 12.69
C GLN A 339 -14.41 18.00 12.35
N ILE A 340 -14.13 17.10 13.30
CA ILE A 340 -14.26 15.65 13.06
C ILE A 340 -15.70 15.31 12.66
N VAL A 341 -16.69 15.82 13.40
CA VAL A 341 -18.12 15.57 13.11
C VAL A 341 -18.48 16.14 11.74
N VAL A 342 -18.15 17.41 11.49
CA VAL A 342 -18.44 18.09 10.21
C VAL A 342 -17.78 17.35 9.03
N CYS A 343 -16.49 17.05 9.12
CA CYS A 343 -15.75 16.34 8.07
C CYS A 343 -16.28 14.91 7.84
N THR A 344 -16.79 14.24 8.88
CA THR A 344 -17.40 12.91 8.77
C THR A 344 -18.73 13.00 8.03
N VAL A 345 -19.60 13.95 8.39
CA VAL A 345 -20.87 14.17 7.69
C VAL A 345 -20.62 14.55 6.23
N GLN A 346 -19.73 15.50 5.99
CA GLN A 346 -19.34 15.90 4.63
C GLN A 346 -18.73 14.73 3.85
N PHE A 347 -17.91 13.89 4.48
CA PHE A 347 -17.34 12.70 3.84
C PHE A 347 -18.45 11.73 3.39
N LEU A 348 -19.44 11.49 4.24
CA LEU A 348 -20.57 10.60 3.91
C LEU A 348 -21.43 11.17 2.78
N LEU A 349 -21.77 12.47 2.84
CA LEU A 349 -22.54 13.15 1.79
C LEU A 349 -21.78 13.16 0.46
N ARG A 350 -20.50 13.54 0.49
CA ARG A 350 -19.59 13.50 -0.66
C ARG A 350 -19.54 12.10 -1.26
N ARG A 351 -19.35 11.08 -0.43
CA ARG A 351 -19.22 9.69 -0.90
C ARG A 351 -20.51 9.21 -1.56
N ARG A 352 -21.67 9.50 -0.98
CA ARG A 352 -22.97 9.20 -1.60
C ARG A 352 -23.16 9.91 -2.94
N ALA A 353 -22.81 11.20 -3.03
CA ALA A 353 -22.92 11.96 -4.26
C ALA A 353 -21.97 11.43 -5.36
N LEU A 354 -20.72 11.12 -4.98
CA LEU A 354 -19.74 10.51 -5.88
C LEU A 354 -20.20 9.13 -6.36
N ASP A 355 -20.69 8.28 -5.46
CA ASP A 355 -21.17 6.94 -5.80
C ASP A 355 -22.38 7.01 -6.76
N ALA A 356 -23.30 7.97 -6.54
CA ALA A 356 -24.44 8.21 -7.44
C ALA A 356 -24.01 8.69 -8.83
N ASP A 357 -23.04 9.62 -8.90
CA ASP A 357 -22.48 10.12 -10.17
C ASP A 357 -21.73 9.00 -10.91
N ILE A 358 -20.89 8.23 -10.21
CA ILE A 358 -20.17 7.06 -10.75
C ILE A 358 -21.14 6.01 -11.31
N ALA A 359 -22.27 5.78 -10.65
CA ALA A 359 -23.27 4.81 -11.10
C ALA A 359 -23.94 5.20 -12.43
N GLN A 360 -24.00 6.50 -12.74
CA GLN A 360 -24.61 7.02 -13.97
C GLN A 360 -23.62 7.15 -15.13
N ARG A 361 -22.31 7.05 -14.86
CA ARG A 361 -21.29 7.21 -15.90
C ARG A 361 -21.36 6.09 -16.93
N PRO A 362 -21.15 6.41 -18.22
CA PRO A 362 -20.97 5.37 -19.21
C PRO A 362 -19.76 4.53 -18.85
N ALA A 363 -19.78 3.25 -19.24
CA ALA A 363 -18.60 2.42 -19.13
C ALA A 363 -17.40 3.11 -19.84
N PRO A 364 -16.16 2.89 -19.39
CA PRO A 364 -14.97 3.46 -20.02
C PRO A 364 -14.72 2.74 -21.35
N TRP A 365 -15.46 3.10 -22.39
CA TRP A 365 -15.26 2.66 -23.77
C TRP A 365 -15.04 3.87 -24.68
N HIS A 366 -13.85 3.92 -25.25
CA HIS A 366 -13.55 4.15 -26.67
C HIS A 366 -12.04 3.95 -26.86
#